data_AF-A0A0G1LHE5-F1
#
_entry.id   AF-A0A0G1LHE5-F1
#
_cell.length_a   1.000
_cell.length_b   1.000
_cell.length_c   1.000
_cell.angle_alpha   90.00
_cell.angle_beta   90.00
_cell.angle_gamma   90.00
#
_symmetry.space_group_name_H-M   'P 1'
#
loop_
_entity.id
_entity.type
_entity.pdbx_description
1 polymer ?
#
loop_
_entity_poly.entity_id
_entity_poly.type
_entity_poly.pdbx_seq_one_letter_code
_entity_poly.pdbx_strand_id
1 'polypeptide(L)' 'MSIAELFKNIGGIIGQLIRILVAVATIVFFWGIIQYIVASGDEKKLQEGRQYIIYGIVGLFVIVAMWAIVNAVASTLFG' A
#
# COMPACT_ATOMS: atom_id res chain seq x y z
N MET A 1 -19.21 8.89 25.10
CA MET A 1 -18.07 8.32 24.35
C MET A 1 -16.96 8.02 25.32
N SER A 2 -16.64 6.74 25.52
CA SER A 2 -15.51 6.34 26.36
C SER A 2 -14.20 6.43 25.59
N ILE A 3 -13.06 6.56 26.28
CA ILE A 3 -11.72 6.56 25.65
C ILE A 3 -11.52 5.29 24.81
N ALA A 4 -12.05 4.15 25.25
CA ALA A 4 -11.98 2.88 24.51
C ALA A 4 -12.72 2.93 23.16
N GLU A 5 -13.86 3.63 23.08
CA GLU A 5 -14.59 3.81 21.83
C GLU A 5 -13.80 4.67 20.83
N LEU A 6 -13.06 5.68 21.30
CA LEU A 6 -12.20 6.49 20.44
C LEU A 6 -11.09 5.65 19.79
N PHE A 7 -10.40 4.82 20.57
CA PHE A 7 -9.38 3.93 20.04
C PHE A 7 -9.93 2.92 19.02
N LYS A 8 -11.12 2.36 19.29
CA LYS A 8 -11.78 1.42 18.36
C LYS A 8 -12.16 2.10 17.04
N ASN A 9 -12.69 3.32 17.09
CA ASN A 9 -13.08 4.07 15.90
C ASN A 9 -11.85 4.46 15.06
N ILE A 10 -10.77 4.92 15.70
CA ILE A 10 -9.51 5.25 15.02
C ILE A 10 -8.91 4.00 14.36
N GLY A 11 -8.85 2.88 15.09
CA GLY A 11 -8.38 1.60 14.53
C GLY A 11 -9.20 1.14 13.33
N GLY A 12 -10.53 1.31 13.38
CA GLY A 12 -11.42 1.02 12.26
C GLY A 12 -11.14 1.88 11.02
N ILE A 13 -10.94 3.19 11.20
CA ILE A 13 -10.61 4.12 10.12
C ILE A 13 -9.26 3.77 9.49
N ILE A 14 -8.23 3.52 10.31
CA ILE A 14 -6.90 3.14 9.82
C ILE A 14 -6.98 1.84 9.03
N GLY A 15 -7.71 0.83 9.54
CA GLY A 15 -7.90 -0.44 8.83
C GLY A 15 -8.62 -0.28 7.49
N GLN A 16 -9.58 0.64 7.39
CA GLN A 16 -10.25 0.96 6.13
C GLN A 16 -9.31 1.69 5.16
N LEU A 17 -8.54 2.68 5.65
CA LEU A 17 -7.56 3.40 4.84
C LEU A 17 -6.50 2.45 4.27
N ILE A 18 -5.98 1.51 5.07
CA ILE A 18 -5.02 0.50 4.61
C ILE A 18 -5.59 -0.29 3.41
N ARG A 19 -6.83 -0.76 3.48
CA ARG A 19 -7.45 -1.51 2.36
C ARG A 19 -7.55 -0.67 1.09
N ILE A 20 -7.90 0.61 1.22
CA ILE A 20 -7.96 1.55 0.09
C ILE A 20 -6.56 1.78 -0.49
N LEU A 21 -5.56 2.02 0.36
CA LEU A 21 -4.18 2.24 -0.06
C LEU A 21 -3.60 1.04 -0.78
N VAL A 22 -3.87 -0.19 -0.31
CA VAL A 22 -3.47 -1.42 -1.02
C VAL A 22 -4.10 -1.46 -2.41
N ALA A 23 -5.41 -1.22 -2.52
CA ALA A 23 -6.09 -1.21 -3.81
C ALA A 23 -5.49 -0.18 -4.78
N VAL A 24 -5.23 1.04 -4.32
CA VAL A 24 -4.59 2.10 -5.13
C VAL A 24 -3.18 1.70 -5.53
N ALA A 25 -2.36 1.21 -4.60
CA ALA A 25 -0.99 0.80 -4.89
C ALA A 25 -0.94 -0.35 -5.91
N THR A 26 -1.87 -1.31 -5.82
CA THR A 26 -2.02 -2.37 -6.82
C THR A 26 -2.42 -1.81 -8.19
N ILE A 27 -3.34 -0.84 -8.26
CA ILE A 27 -3.71 -0.19 -9.52
C ILE A 27 -2.50 0.52 -10.15
N VAL A 28 -1.75 1.29 -9.36
CA VAL A 28 -0.55 1.99 -9.83
C VAL A 28 0.51 1.01 -10.33
N PHE A 29 0.71 -0.10 -9.62
CA PHE A 29 1.61 -1.16 -10.03
C PHE A 29 1.22 -1.75 -11.40
N PHE A 30 -0.05 -2.13 -11.59
CA PHE A 30 -0.52 -2.66 -12.87
C PHE A 30 -0.48 -1.62 -13.99
N TRP A 31 -0.77 -0.35 -13.69
CA TRP A 31 -0.64 0.74 -14.65
C TRP A 31 0.79 0.87 -15.17
N GLY A 32 1.78 0.78 -14.28
CA GLY A 32 3.20 0.75 -14.65
C GLY A 32 3.55 -0.44 -15.56
N ILE A 33 3.02 -1.64 -15.27
CA ILE A 33 3.22 -2.82 -16.13
C ILE A 33 2.64 -2.58 -17.53
N ILE A 34 1.39 -2.10 -17.62
CA ILE A 34 0.74 -1.84 -18.90
C ILE A 34 1.55 -0.82 -19.70
N GLN A 35 1.97 0.29 -19.08
CA GLN A 35 2.80 1.29 -19.75
C GLN A 35 4.14 0.73 -20.20
N TYR A 36 4.79 -0.08 -19.36
CA TYR A 36 6.07 -0.69 -19.69
C TYR A 36 5.97 -1.62 -20.91
N ILE A 37 4.89 -2.41 -21.02
CA ILE A 37 4.66 -3.30 -22.15
C ILE A 37 4.30 -2.52 -23.42
N VAL A 38 3.45 -1.50 -23.31
CA VAL A 38 2.96 -0.72 -24.47
C VAL A 38 4.00 0.26 -25.02
N ALA A 39 5.05 0.56 -24.26
CA ALA A 39 6.09 1.54 -24.63
C ALA A 39 6.77 1.28 -25.99
N SER A 40 6.71 0.05 -26.54
CA SER A 40 7.09 -0.26 -27.94
C SER A 40 8.49 0.25 -28.37
N GLY A 41 9.44 0.31 -27.44
CA GLY A 41 10.81 0.78 -27.70
C GLY A 41 11.05 2.27 -27.46
N ASP A 42 10.04 3.04 -27.04
CA ASP A 42 10.21 4.41 -26.55
C ASP A 42 10.86 4.40 -25.16
N GLU A 43 12.14 4.80 -25.10
CA GLU A 43 12.93 4.82 -23.86
C GLU A 43 12.29 5.64 -22.75
N LYS A 44 11.58 6.74 -23.07
CA LYS A 44 10.93 7.58 -22.05
C LYS A 44 9.76 6.85 -21.42
N LYS A 45 8.90 6.24 -22.24
CA LYS A 45 7.75 5.47 -21.75
C LYS A 45 8.18 4.22 -20.98
N LEU A 46 9.29 3.60 -21.37
CA LEU A 46 9.89 2.49 -20.62
C LEU A 46 10.36 2.93 -19.22
N GLN A 47 10.98 4.11 -19.12
CA GLN A 47 11.40 4.66 -17.83
C GLN A 47 10.20 5.01 -16.95
N GLU A 48 9.19 5.69 -17.50
CA GLU A 48 7.96 6.04 -16.77
C GLU A 48 7.22 4.78 -16.26
N GLY A 49 7.02 3.78 -17.13
CA GLY A 49 6.38 2.52 -16.74
C GLY A 49 7.14 1.82 -15.60
N ARG A 50 8.48 1.77 -15.68
CA ARG A 50 9.33 1.21 -14.62
C ARG A 50 9.19 2.00 -13.31
N GLN A 51 9.11 3.31 -13.37
CA GLN A 51 8.96 4.16 -12.20
C GLN A 51 7.61 3.90 -11.49
N TYR A 52 6.52 3.78 -12.24
CA TYR A 52 5.22 3.41 -11.66
C TYR A 52 5.21 2.01 -11.02
N ILE A 53 5.89 1.03 -11.64
CA ILE A 53 6.06 -0.30 -11.06
C ILE A 53 6.78 -0.21 -9.71
N ILE A 54 7.90 0.53 -9.66
CA ILE A 54 8.68 0.70 -8.42
C ILE A 54 7.84 1.40 -7.35
N TYR A 55 7.11 2.46 -7.68
CA TYR A 55 6.25 3.15 -6.73
C TYR A 55 5.12 2.27 -6.21
N GLY A 56 4.52 1.44 -7.08
CA GLY A 56 3.55 0.43 -6.66
C GLY A 56 4.14 -0.58 -5.67
N ILE A 57 5.32 -1.13 -5.97
CA ILE A 57 6.01 -2.10 -5.11
C ILE A 57 6.38 -1.48 -3.76
N VAL A 58 7.02 -0.31 -3.76
CA VAL A 58 7.44 0.38 -2.54
C VAL A 58 6.23 0.74 -1.69
N GLY A 59 5.16 1.23 -2.30
CA GLY A 59 3.90 1.53 -1.61
C GLY A 59 3.31 0.28 -0.93
N LEU A 60 3.20 -0.82 -1.68
CA LEU A 60 2.72 -2.09 -1.13
C LEU A 60 3.61 -2.61 0.01
N PHE A 61 4.93 -2.55 -0.16
CA PHE A 61 5.89 -2.97 0.84
C PHE A 61 5.73 -2.20 2.16
N VAL A 62 5.64 -0.86 2.09
CA VAL A 62 5.47 -0.02 3.28
C VAL A 62 4.16 -0.34 3.99
N ILE A 63 3.05 -0.49 3.25
CA ILE A 63 1.74 -0.80 3.83
C ILE A 63 1.77 -2.15 4.57
N VAL A 64 2.32 -3.19 3.92
CA VAL A 64 2.43 -4.52 4.51
C VAL A 64 3.37 -4.51 5.71
N ALA A 65 4.51 -3.84 5.62
CA ALA A 65 5.48 -3.73 6.71
C ALA A 65 4.86 -3.04 7.95
N MET A 66 4.15 -1.93 7.77
CA MET A 66 3.47 -1.26 8.89
C MET A 66 2.44 -2.16 9.55
N TRP A 67 1.59 -2.82 8.75
CA TRP A 67 0.56 -3.74 9.27
C TRP A 67 1.19 -4.92 10.03
N ALA A 68 2.26 -5.50 9.49
CA ALA A 68 2.99 -6.60 10.13
C ALA A 68 3.59 -6.18 11.47
N ILE A 69 4.21 -4.99 11.55
CA ILE A 69 4.79 -4.47 12.79
C ILE A 69 3.69 -4.22 13.83
N VAL A 70 2.59 -3.56 13.45
CA VAL A 70 1.48 -3.29 14.39
C VAL A 70 0.91 -4.59 14.95
N ASN A 71 0.70 -5.61 14.12
CA ASN A 71 0.20 -6.90 14.60
C ASN A 71 1.23 -7.68 15.43
N ALA A 72 2.51 -7.63 15.07
CA ALA A 72 3.57 -8.27 15.84
C ALA A 72 3.65 -7.66 17.26
N VAL A 73 3.60 -6.34 17.36
CA VAL A 73 3.57 -5.64 18.65
C VAL A 73 2.28 -5.94 19.41
N ALA A 74 1.12 -5.87 18.76
CA ALA A 74 -0.16 -6.14 19.40
C ALA A 74 -0.26 -7.58 19.93
N SER A 75 0.19 -8.57 19.16
CA SER A 75 0.21 -9.97 19.58
C SER A 75 1.21 -10.24 20.70
N THR A 76 2.32 -9.50 20.76
CA THR A 76 3.32 -9.65 21.83
C THR A 76 2.88 -8.99 23.13
N LEU A 77 2.16 -7.86 23.07
CA LEU A 77 1.74 -7.09 24.25
C LEU A 77 0.35 -7.50 24.79
N PHE A 78 -0.53 -8.01 23.94
CA PHE A 78 -1.92 -8.31 24.29
C PHE A 78 -2.33 -9.77 24.02
N GLY A 79 -1.41 -10.60 23.52
CA GLY A 79 -1.56 -12.06 23.42
C GLY A 79 -0.91 -12.75 24.61
#